data_AF-A0A6H0IW01-F1
#
_entry.id   AF-A0A6H0IW01-F1
#
_cell.length_a   1.000
_cell.length_b   1.000
_cell.length_c   1.000
_cell.angle_alpha   90.00
_cell.angle_beta   90.00
_cell.angle_gamma   90.00
#
_symmetry.space_group_name_H-M   'P 1'
#
loop_
_entity.id
_entity.type
_entity.pdbx_description
1 polymer ?
#
loop_
_entity_poly.entity_id
_entity_poly.type
_entity_poly.pdbx_seq_one_letter_code
_entity_poly.pdbx_strand_id
1 'polypeptide(L)'
;MPDTNYTVRIDEALKERFNAAARSEHRSGSQVLRQLMTDYATAMEREVSYDRWFRDQVHEGLDALKRGDTVPQDTVADDAAERRARLLGGEPSE
;
A
#
# COMPACT_ATOMS: atom_id res chain seq x y z
N MET A 1 -20.62 14.68 -0.29
CA MET A 1 -20.48 13.76 -1.45
C MET A 1 -21.88 13.34 -1.85
N PRO A 2 -22.21 13.27 -3.15
CA PRO A 2 -23.50 12.77 -3.59
C PRO A 2 -23.59 11.26 -3.32
N ASP A 3 -24.67 10.81 -2.70
CA ASP A 3 -24.97 9.39 -2.58
C ASP A 3 -25.32 8.82 -3.96
N THR A 4 -24.79 7.63 -4.28
CA THR A 4 -25.04 6.91 -5.53
C THR A 4 -25.43 5.47 -5.23
N ASN A 5 -26.36 4.93 -6.01
CA ASN A 5 -26.81 3.55 -5.89
C ASN A 5 -26.01 2.62 -6.81
N TYR A 6 -25.55 1.50 -6.28
CA TYR A 6 -24.91 0.43 -7.03
C TYR A 6 -25.78 -0.82 -6.95
N THR A 7 -26.21 -1.36 -8.10
CA THR A 7 -27.07 -2.55 -8.17
C THR A 7 -26.27 -3.74 -8.67
N VAL A 8 -26.23 -4.81 -7.89
CA VAL A 8 -25.53 -6.06 -8.22
C VAL A 8 -26.53 -7.20 -8.31
N ARG A 9 -26.38 -8.06 -9.31
CA ARG A 9 -27.11 -9.32 -9.40
C ARG A 9 -26.26 -10.40 -8.75
N ILE A 10 -26.83 -11.06 -7.74
CA ILE A 10 -26.22 -12.19 -7.04
C ILE A 10 -27.22 -13.33 -6.96
N ASP A 11 -26.71 -14.54 -6.80
CA ASP A 11 -27.54 -15.71 -6.49
C ASP A 11 -28.26 -15.52 -5.13
N GLU A 12 -29.49 -16.04 -5.02
CA GLU A 12 -30.30 -15.84 -3.82
C GLU A 12 -29.70 -16.57 -2.61
N ALA A 13 -29.14 -17.78 -2.78
CA ALA A 13 -28.49 -18.48 -1.68
C ALA A 13 -27.22 -17.74 -1.21
N LEU A 14 -26.50 -17.08 -2.13
CA LEU A 14 -25.38 -16.20 -1.76
C LEU A 14 -25.85 -14.98 -0.98
N LYS A 15 -26.94 -14.34 -1.40
CA LYS A 15 -27.54 -13.19 -0.71
C LYS A 15 -27.95 -13.55 0.72
N GLU A 16 -28.59 -14.70 0.91
CA GLU A 16 -29.02 -15.17 2.23
C GLU A 16 -27.81 -15.42 3.15
N ARG A 17 -26.81 -16.18 2.67
CA ARG A 17 -25.59 -16.49 3.43
C ARG A 17 -24.81 -15.24 3.80
N PHE A 18 -24.65 -14.31 2.87
CA PHE A 18 -23.94 -13.05 3.11
C PHE A 18 -24.64 -12.20 4.17
N ASN A 19 -25.97 -12.05 4.08
CA ASN A 19 -26.72 -11.29 5.06
C ASN A 19 -26.76 -11.97 6.43
N ALA A 20 -26.79 -13.31 6.50
CA ALA A 20 -26.69 -14.05 7.76
C ALA A 20 -25.33 -13.80 8.44
N ALA A 21 -24.24 -13.89 7.68
CA ALA A 21 -22.89 -13.61 8.18
C ALA A 21 -22.76 -12.15 8.66
N ALA A 22 -23.18 -11.18 7.85
CA ALA A 22 -23.14 -9.77 8.26
C ALA A 22 -23.93 -9.51 9.56
N ARG A 23 -25.10 -10.12 9.72
CA ARG A 23 -25.91 -10.01 10.94
C ARG A 23 -25.26 -10.63 12.16
N SER A 24 -24.49 -11.71 12.02
CA SER A 24 -23.73 -12.29 13.14
C SER A 24 -22.66 -11.33 13.69
N GLU A 25 -22.21 -10.38 12.86
CA GLU A 25 -21.32 -9.28 13.27
C GLU A 25 -22.08 -7.98 13.62
N HIS A 26 -23.42 -8.01 13.73
CA HIS A 26 -24.27 -6.84 13.94
C HIS A 26 -24.16 -5.76 12.84
N ARG A 27 -23.81 -6.15 11.62
CA ARG A 27 -23.67 -5.25 10.47
C ARG A 27 -24.73 -5.55 9.41
N SER A 28 -25.06 -4.54 8.60
CA SER A 28 -25.88 -4.75 7.39
C SER A 28 -25.01 -5.23 6.22
N GLY A 29 -25.61 -5.98 5.30
CA GLY A 29 -24.90 -6.42 4.08
C GLY A 29 -24.32 -5.23 3.29
N SER A 30 -25.04 -4.11 3.22
CA SER A 30 -24.56 -2.89 2.55
C SER A 30 -23.34 -2.26 3.23
N GLN A 31 -23.23 -2.33 4.56
CA GLN A 31 -22.05 -1.85 5.28
C GLN A 31 -20.83 -2.73 5.00
N VAL A 32 -21.02 -4.06 4.97
CA VAL A 32 -19.95 -5.01 4.65
C VAL A 32 -19.51 -4.85 3.20
N LEU A 33 -20.45 -4.74 2.26
CA LEU A 33 -20.16 -4.53 0.84
C LEU A 33 -19.40 -3.22 0.60
N ARG A 34 -19.82 -2.13 1.25
CA ARG A 34 -19.11 -0.84 1.17
C ARG A 34 -17.66 -0.97 1.64
N GLN A 35 -17.44 -1.62 2.79
CA GLN A 35 -16.09 -1.82 3.32
C GLN A 35 -15.24 -2.63 2.34
N LEU A 36 -15.77 -3.75 1.83
CA LEU A 36 -15.08 -4.61 0.85
C LEU A 36 -14.69 -3.82 -0.41
N MET A 37 -15.58 -2.98 -0.93
CA MET A 37 -15.31 -2.14 -2.09
C MET A 37 -14.19 -1.12 -1.81
N THR A 38 -14.22 -0.48 -0.63
CA THR A 38 -13.17 0.46 -0.22
C THR A 38 -11.81 -0.23 -0.10
N ASP A 39 -11.78 -1.39 0.56
CA ASP A 39 -10.54 -2.15 0.77
C ASP A 39 -9.96 -2.62 -0.56
N TYR A 40 -10.81 -3.11 -1.46
CA TYR A 40 -10.42 -3.53 -2.81
C TYR A 40 -9.85 -2.37 -3.64
N ALA A 41 -10.55 -1.23 -3.68
CA ALA A 41 -10.09 -0.05 -4.43
C ALA A 41 -8.75 0.46 -3.87
N THR A 42 -8.63 0.54 -2.54
CA THR A 42 -7.40 0.96 -1.87
C THR A 42 -6.23 0.02 -2.18
N ALA A 43 -6.46 -1.30 -2.18
CA ALA A 43 -5.43 -2.27 -2.51
C ALA A 43 -4.95 -2.11 -3.97
N MET A 44 -5.88 -1.96 -4.90
CA MET A 44 -5.55 -1.76 -6.32
C MET A 44 -4.85 -0.42 -6.58
N GLU A 45 -5.25 0.65 -5.92
CA GLU A 45 -4.56 1.93 -6.00
C GLU A 45 -3.14 1.86 -5.42
N ARG A 46 -2.94 1.10 -4.33
CA ARG A 46 -1.62 0.86 -3.75
C ARG A 46 -0.71 0.08 -4.70
N GLU A 47 -1.20 -0.99 -5.33
CA GLU A 47 -0.40 -1.74 -6.30
C GLU A 47 -0.02 -0.87 -7.50
N VAL A 48 -0.98 -0.15 -8.08
CA VAL A 48 -0.73 0.73 -9.23
C VAL A 48 0.20 1.89 -8.87
N SER A 49 0.04 2.48 -7.68
CA SER A 49 0.92 3.57 -7.23
C SER A 49 2.32 3.09 -6.90
N TYR A 50 2.45 1.91 -6.27
CA TYR A 50 3.74 1.28 -6.01
C TYR A 50 4.47 0.95 -7.31
N ASP A 51 3.80 0.33 -8.27
CA ASP A 51 4.39 -0.01 -9.57
C ASP A 51 4.83 1.24 -10.33
N ARG A 52 4.01 2.31 -10.33
CA ARG A 52 4.40 3.58 -10.95
C ARG A 52 5.63 4.17 -10.26
N TRP A 53 5.59 4.30 -8.94
CA TRP A 53 6.70 4.82 -8.16
C TRP A 53 7.98 4.00 -8.41
N PHE A 54 7.89 2.67 -8.41
CA PHE A 54 9.03 1.79 -8.63
C PHE A 54 9.64 2.00 -10.02
N ARG A 55 8.80 2.10 -11.06
CA ARG A 55 9.27 2.39 -12.42
C ARG A 55 9.97 3.74 -12.52
N ASP A 56 9.45 4.76 -11.84
CA ASP A 56 10.08 6.09 -11.82
C ASP A 56 11.45 6.04 -11.12
N GLN A 57 11.56 5.34 -10.00
CA GLN A 57 12.85 5.14 -9.30
C GLN A 57 13.87 4.35 -10.13
N VAL A 58 13.43 3.33 -10.87
CA VAL A 58 14.31 2.57 -11.78
C VAL A 58 14.81 3.47 -12.91
N HIS A 59 13.94 4.28 -13.53
CA HIS A 59 14.37 5.21 -14.57
C HIS A 59 15.34 6.26 -14.05
N GLU A 60 15.09 6.82 -12.85
CA GLU A 60 16.00 7.76 -12.20
C GLU A 60 17.40 7.15 -12.00
N GLY A 61 17.47 5.91 -11.51
CA GLY A 61 18.74 5.19 -11.35
C GLY A 61 19.45 4.89 -12.67
N LEU A 62 18.71 4.48 -13.71
CA LEU A 62 19.27 4.28 -15.04
C LEU A 62 19.81 5.58 -15.65
N ASP A 63 19.15 6.69 -15.43
CA ASP A 63 19.59 7.99 -15.93
C ASP A 63 20.79 8.52 -15.13
N ALA A 64 20.86 8.28 -13.82
CA ALA A 64 22.05 8.55 -13.01
C ALA A 64 23.26 7.76 -13.52
N LEU A 65 23.08 6.47 -13.82
CA LEU A 65 24.13 5.63 -14.43
C LEU A 65 24.63 6.20 -15.76
N LYS A 66 23.71 6.65 -16.64
CA LYS A 66 24.07 7.27 -17.93
C LYS A 66 24.85 8.58 -17.75
N ARG A 67 24.56 9.35 -16.70
CA ARG A 67 25.28 10.60 -16.38
C ARG A 67 26.62 10.34 -15.67
N GLY A 68 26.87 9.11 -15.21
CA GLY A 68 28.03 8.78 -14.40
C GLY A 68 27.88 9.20 -12.92
N ASP A 69 26.67 9.51 -12.47
CA ASP A 69 26.34 9.88 -11.09
C ASP A 69 26.31 8.61 -10.21
N THR A 70 27.43 7.90 -10.15
CA THR A 70 27.56 6.63 -9.42
C THR A 70 28.52 6.78 -8.25
N VAL A 71 28.18 6.15 -7.13
CA VAL A 71 29.04 6.11 -5.94
C VAL A 71 29.70 4.73 -5.85
N PRO A 72 31.00 4.64 -5.53
CA PRO A 72 31.67 3.36 -5.28
C PRO A 72 31.01 2.59 -4.13
N GLN A 73 30.97 1.26 -4.25
CA GLN A 73 30.34 0.39 -3.25
C GLN A 73 30.93 0.59 -1.84
N ASP A 74 32.25 0.74 -1.73
CA ASP A 74 32.92 0.88 -0.44
C ASP A 74 32.45 2.14 0.30
N THR A 75 32.30 3.26 -0.42
CA THR A 75 31.76 4.51 0.13
C THR A 75 30.33 4.34 0.63
N VAL A 76 29.47 3.63 -0.12
CA VAL A 76 28.09 3.34 0.31
C VAL A 76 28.07 2.44 1.56
N ALA A 77 28.99 1.48 1.65
CA ALA A 77 29.07 0.57 2.79
C ALA A 77 29.50 1.29 4.07
N ASP A 78 30.47 2.20 3.96
CA ASP A 78 30.95 3.04 5.06
C ASP A 78 29.84 3.98 5.56
N ASP A 79 29.19 4.72 4.66
CA ASP A 79 28.06 5.61 5.01
C ASP A 79 26.92 4.85 5.71
N ALA A 80 26.61 3.64 5.23
CA ALA A 80 25.60 2.79 5.83
C ALA A 80 26.02 2.27 7.22
N ALA A 81 27.31 1.95 7.42
CA ALA A 81 27.85 1.54 8.71
C ALA A 81 27.78 2.69 9.74
N GLU A 82 28.17 3.89 9.34
CA GLU A 82 28.04 5.09 10.17
C GLU A 82 26.59 5.38 10.52
N ARG A 83 25.67 5.29 9.55
CA ARG A 83 24.24 5.51 9.80
C ARG A 83 23.69 4.50 10.79
N ARG A 84 24.06 3.21 10.66
CA ARG A 84 23.66 2.16 11.62
C ARG A 84 24.22 2.44 13.02
N ALA A 85 25.48 2.85 13.12
CA ALA A 85 26.10 3.20 14.40
C ALA A 85 25.39 4.38 15.08
N ARG A 86 24.99 5.42 14.31
CA ARG A 86 24.19 6.54 14.83
C ARG A 86 22.81 6.09 15.33
N LEU A 87 22.09 5.29 14.55
CA LEU A 87 20.73 4.85 14.90
C LEU A 87 20.69 3.86 16.08
N LEU A 88 21.76 3.09 16.28
CA LEU A 88 21.89 2.14 17.39
C LEU A 88 22.61 2.75 18.61
N GLY A 89 23.18 3.95 18.46
CA GLY A 89 24.02 4.62 19.46
C GLY A 89 23.42 5.86 20.12
N GLY A 90 22.21 6.31 19.76
CA GLY A 90 21.48 7.39 20.45
C GLY A 90 20.18 6.84 21.07
N GLU A 91 19.79 7.11 22.32
CA GLU A 91 19.95 8.32 23.17
C GLU A 91 19.83 7.92 24.68
N PRO A 92 20.44 8.64 25.68
CA PRO A 92 19.90 9.93 26.14
C PRO A 92 20.95 10.98 26.56
N SER A 93 20.69 12.27 26.29
CA SER A 93 20.47 13.35 27.30
C SER A 93 20.68 14.76 26.74
N GLU A 94 19.65 15.58 26.98
CA GLU A 94 19.59 17.04 27.23
C GLU A 94 20.12 18.06 26.20
#